data_AF-Q9FD31-F1
#
_entry.id   AF-Q9FD31-F1
#
_cell.length_a   1.000
_cell.length_b   1.000
_cell.length_c   1.000
_cell.angle_alpha   90.00
_cell.angle_beta   90.00
_cell.angle_gamma   90.00
#
_symmetry.space_group_name_H-M   'P 1'
#
loop_
_entity.id
_entity.type
_entity.pdbx_description
1 polymer ?
#
loop_
_entity_poly.entity_id
_entity_poly.type
_entity_poly.pdbx_seq_one_letter_code
_entity_poly.pdbx_strand_id
1 'polypeptide(L)'
;MLYLGGSKASEYQPTHGKSISNGTELKTKTGLVRLFHMFEVDGHRLQLQFGLPFGRQDLKFKGVKVGHDGGFSDPYVAISAWPIDDPAHQRYLAVTAYAQFPGGTYDNKRSLNMGNNRYANAIQVGYSQA
;
A
#
# COMPACT_ATOMS: atom_id res chain seq x y z
N MET A 1 -14.00 -0.10 5.70
CA MET A 1 -13.67 -1.41 5.09
C MET A 1 -12.41 -1.96 5.73
N LEU A 2 -12.34 -3.29 5.90
CA LEU A 2 -11.16 -4.00 6.41
C LEU A 2 -10.68 -4.99 5.34
N TYR A 3 -9.39 -4.93 5.03
CA TYR A 3 -8.74 -5.89 4.14
C TYR A 3 -7.74 -6.71 4.94
N LEU A 4 -7.61 -8.00 4.62
CA LEU A 4 -6.61 -8.91 5.15
C LEU A 4 -5.97 -9.64 3.99
N GLY A 5 -4.64 -9.74 4.00
CA GLY A 5 -3.86 -10.34 2.94
C GLY A 5 -2.63 -11.08 3.48
N GLY A 6 -2.21 -12.08 2.73
CA GLY A 6 -0.97 -12.79 2.99
C GLY A 6 -0.20 -12.96 1.70
N SER A 7 1.11 -12.81 1.75
CA SER A 7 1.98 -13.12 0.62
C SER A 7 3.23 -13.86 1.09
N LYS A 8 3.81 -14.62 0.16
CA LYS A 8 5.07 -15.31 0.35
C LYS A 8 5.89 -15.17 -0.93
N ALA A 9 7.16 -14.81 -0.78
CA ALA A 9 8.18 -14.93 -1.80
C ALA A 9 9.24 -15.93 -1.33
N SER A 10 9.72 -16.80 -2.21
CA SER A 10 10.70 -17.86 -1.90
C SER A 10 12.03 -17.73 -2.65
N GLU A 11 12.24 -16.59 -3.30
CA GLU A 11 13.45 -16.30 -4.06
C GLU A 11 13.78 -14.82 -3.95
N TYR A 12 15.07 -14.51 -3.78
CA TYR A 12 15.60 -13.16 -3.88
C TYR A 12 16.38 -13.01 -5.18
N GLN A 13 16.04 -11.96 -5.93
CA GLN A 13 16.67 -11.61 -7.20
C GLN A 13 17.59 -10.40 -6.98
N PRO A 14 18.93 -10.60 -6.88
CA PRO A 14 19.86 -9.48 -6.77
C PRO A 14 19.93 -8.68 -8.07
N THR A 15 20.44 -7.45 -8.02
CA THR A 15 20.64 -6.61 -9.22
C THR A 15 21.62 -7.22 -10.22
N HIS A 16 22.58 -8.01 -9.73
CA HIS A 16 23.54 -8.75 -10.54
C HIS A 16 23.74 -10.15 -9.95
N GLY A 17 23.98 -11.14 -10.82
CA GLY A 17 24.24 -12.52 -10.42
C GLY A 17 23.00 -13.42 -10.44
N LYS A 18 23.13 -14.61 -9.87
CA LYS A 18 22.06 -15.61 -9.85
C LYS A 18 21.09 -15.37 -8.70
N SER A 19 19.82 -15.71 -8.92
CA SER A 19 18.80 -15.77 -7.88
C SER A 19 19.23 -16.63 -6.70
N ILE A 20 18.75 -16.25 -5.52
CA ILE A 20 18.98 -16.98 -4.28
C ILE A 20 17.62 -17.48 -3.78
N SER A 21 17.35 -18.76 -4.04
CA SER A 21 16.11 -19.43 -3.62
C SER A 21 16.31 -20.33 -2.41
N ASN A 22 17.44 -21.02 -2.32
CA ASN A 22 17.68 -21.99 -1.24
C ASN A 22 17.60 -21.31 0.15
N GLY A 23 16.70 -21.79 1.00
CA GLY A 23 16.46 -21.28 2.35
C GLY A 23 16.02 -19.81 2.43
N THR A 24 15.59 -19.21 1.31
CA THR A 24 15.18 -17.79 1.25
C THR A 24 13.66 -17.69 1.22
N GLU A 25 13.10 -16.87 2.10
CA GLU A 25 11.66 -16.72 2.24
C GLU A 25 11.32 -15.36 2.85
N LEU A 26 10.46 -14.59 2.19
CA LEU A 26 9.77 -13.44 2.79
C LEU A 26 8.30 -13.82 2.96
N LYS A 27 7.80 -13.81 4.19
CA LYS A 27 6.38 -13.98 4.52
C LYS A 27 5.83 -12.66 5.02
N THR A 28 4.70 -12.26 4.47
CA THR A 28 4.00 -11.04 4.86
C THR A 28 2.56 -11.37 5.19
N LYS A 29 2.07 -10.87 6.32
CA LYS A 29 0.65 -10.86 6.66
C LYS A 29 0.26 -9.43 6.92
N THR A 30 -0.63 -8.87 6.10
CA THR A 30 -1.01 -7.46 6.16
C THR A 30 -2.51 -7.32 6.31
N GLY A 31 -2.90 -6.20 6.89
CA GLY A 31 -4.24 -5.70 6.85
C GLY A 31 -4.27 -4.21 6.53
N LEU A 32 -5.44 -3.73 6.15
CA LEU A 32 -5.70 -2.31 5.91
C LEU A 32 -7.07 -1.97 6.46
N VAL A 33 -7.12 -1.00 7.38
CA VAL A 33 -8.35 -0.27 7.69
C VAL A 33 -8.47 0.88 6.70
N ARG A 34 -9.55 0.91 5.93
CA ARG A 34 -9.83 1.94 4.91
C ARG A 34 -11.17 2.60 5.23
N LEU A 35 -11.16 3.90 5.46
CA LEU A 35 -12.35 4.73 5.62
C LEU A 35 -12.45 5.65 4.41
N PHE A 36 -13.66 5.88 3.93
CA PHE A 36 -13.89 6.84 2.86
C PHE A 36 -15.28 7.45 2.98
N HIS A 37 -15.42 8.65 2.44
CA HIS A 37 -16.69 9.34 2.29
C HIS A 37 -16.74 9.95 0.89
N MET A 38 -17.84 9.72 0.18
CA MET A 38 -18.12 10.34 -1.12
C MET A 38 -19.06 11.51 -0.92
N PHE A 39 -18.79 12.60 -1.62
CA PHE A 39 -19.57 13.83 -1.55
C PHE A 39 -19.50 14.55 -2.90
N GLU A 40 -20.32 15.58 -3.06
CA GLU A 40 -20.39 16.38 -4.28
C GLU A 40 -19.99 17.82 -3.99
N VAL A 41 -19.24 18.42 -4.90
CA VAL A 41 -18.93 19.85 -4.91
C VAL A 41 -19.13 20.37 -6.33
N ASP A 42 -20.01 21.35 -6.50
CA ASP A 42 -20.30 21.97 -7.81
C ASP A 42 -20.67 20.95 -8.91
N GLY A 43 -21.51 19.97 -8.58
CA GLY A 43 -21.91 18.91 -9.52
C GLY A 43 -20.83 17.86 -9.81
N HIS A 44 -19.66 17.95 -9.19
CA HIS A 44 -18.58 16.98 -9.35
C HIS A 44 -18.52 16.02 -8.16
N ARG A 45 -18.46 14.71 -8.44
CA ARG A 45 -18.25 13.69 -7.41
C ARG A 45 -16.80 13.71 -6.93
N LEU A 46 -16.63 13.76 -5.60
CA LEU A 46 -15.36 13.59 -4.91
C LEU A 46 -15.42 12.47 -3.87
N GLN A 47 -14.25 11.98 -3.47
CA GLN A 47 -14.09 11.03 -2.37
C GLN A 47 -12.91 11.45 -1.50
N LEU A 48 -13.13 11.60 -0.20
CA LEU A 48 -12.07 11.68 0.79
C LEU A 48 -11.84 10.30 1.42
N GLN A 49 -10.58 9.97 1.65
CA GLN A 49 -10.17 8.67 2.17
C GLN A 49 -9.06 8.79 3.20
N PHE A 50 -9.15 7.92 4.21
CA PHE A 50 -8.06 7.60 5.13
C PHE A 50 -7.76 6.09 5.09
N GLY A 51 -6.48 5.74 5.19
CA GLY A 51 -6.04 4.35 5.31
C GLY A 51 -4.94 4.15 6.32
N LEU A 52 -5.06 3.09 7.11
CA LEU A 52 -4.06 2.64 8.09
C LEU A 52 -3.70 1.17 7.82
N PRO A 53 -2.57 0.91 7.13
CA PRO A 53 -2.08 -0.44 6.96
C PRO A 53 -1.41 -0.94 8.24
N PHE A 54 -1.48 -2.24 8.49
CA PHE A 54 -0.84 -2.90 9.61
C PHE A 54 -0.43 -4.31 9.20
N GLY A 55 0.42 -4.96 9.99
CA GLY A 55 0.80 -6.33 9.67
C GLY A 55 2.08 -6.79 10.35
N ARG A 56 2.62 -7.88 9.80
CA ARG A 56 3.93 -8.40 10.15
C ARG A 56 4.66 -8.94 8.92
N GLN A 57 5.98 -8.93 9.01
CA GLN A 57 6.88 -9.50 8.02
C GLN A 57 7.91 -10.41 8.70
N ASP A 58 8.24 -11.52 8.04
CA ASP A 58 9.27 -12.46 8.45
C ASP A 58 10.19 -12.72 7.25
N LEU A 59 11.48 -12.39 7.36
CA LEU A 59 12.47 -12.62 6.31
C LEU A 59 13.53 -13.64 6.77
N LYS A 60 13.64 -14.70 5.99
CA LYS A 60 14.72 -15.67 6.02
C LYS A 60 15.55 -15.54 4.75
N PHE A 61 16.86 -15.62 4.88
CA PHE A 61 17.79 -15.56 3.78
C PHE A 61 18.84 -16.66 3.95
N LYS A 62 18.95 -17.56 2.95
CA LYS A 62 19.84 -18.73 3.01
C LYS A 62 19.73 -19.54 4.31
N GLY A 63 18.51 -19.72 4.83
CA GLY A 63 18.22 -20.48 6.04
C GLY A 63 18.35 -19.68 7.34
N VAL A 64 18.91 -18.47 7.31
CA VAL A 64 19.08 -17.61 8.49
C VAL A 64 17.91 -16.63 8.59
N LYS A 65 17.32 -16.48 9.79
CA LYS A 65 16.32 -15.42 10.03
C LYS A 65 17.05 -14.08 10.12
N VAL A 66 16.85 -13.22 9.12
CA VAL A 66 17.56 -11.93 9.00
C VAL A 66 16.67 -10.74 9.30
N GLY A 67 15.35 -10.92 9.39
CA GLY A 67 14.43 -9.85 9.74
C GLY A 67 13.09 -10.35 10.25
N HIS A 68 12.53 -9.60 11.19
CA HIS A 68 11.15 -9.72 11.64
C HIS A 68 10.67 -8.36 12.10
N ASP A 69 9.48 -7.97 11.66
CA ASP A 69 8.82 -6.77 12.16
C ASP A 69 7.31 -6.94 12.19
N GLY A 70 6.66 -6.20 13.07
CA GLY A 70 5.21 -6.15 13.15
C GLY A 70 4.73 -4.86 13.80
N GLY A 71 3.61 -4.35 13.29
CA GLY A 71 3.07 -3.07 13.73
C GLY A 71 2.25 -2.39 12.66
N PHE A 72 2.08 -1.08 12.82
CA PHE A 72 1.42 -0.22 11.83
C PHE A 72 2.41 0.20 10.76
N SER A 73 1.94 0.23 9.52
CA SER A 73 2.63 0.96 8.45
C SER A 73 2.23 2.43 8.50
N ASP A 74 2.82 3.22 7.62
CA ASP A 74 2.57 4.66 7.53
C ASP A 74 1.12 4.93 7.06
N PRO A 75 0.31 5.68 7.83
CA PRO A 75 -1.05 6.05 7.42
C PRO A 75 -1.04 6.98 6.21
N TYR A 76 -2.14 6.96 5.46
CA TYR A 76 -2.33 7.84 4.32
C TYR A 76 -3.70 8.49 4.31
N VAL A 77 -3.77 9.65 3.66
CA VAL A 77 -5.02 10.27 3.20
C VAL A 77 -5.01 10.32 1.68
N ALA A 78 -6.20 10.31 1.08
CA ALA A 78 -6.36 10.47 -0.35
C ALA A 78 -7.61 11.26 -0.68
N ILE A 79 -7.54 12.05 -1.75
CA ILE A 79 -8.69 12.69 -2.37
C ILE A 79 -8.80 12.24 -3.82
N SER A 80 -9.99 11.78 -4.21
CA SER A 80 -10.33 11.42 -5.59
C SER A 80 -11.37 12.38 -6.13
N ALA A 81 -11.24 12.79 -7.38
CA ALA A 81 -12.24 13.50 -8.14
C ALA A 81 -12.56 12.73 -9.43
N TRP A 82 -13.80 12.84 -9.91
CA TRP A 82 -14.23 12.26 -11.17
C TRP A 82 -14.54 13.32 -12.22
N PRO A 83 -13.55 13.76 -13.04
CA PRO A 83 -13.81 14.69 -14.14
C PRO A 83 -14.78 14.14 -15.19
N ILE A 84 -14.83 12.82 -15.38
CA ILE A 84 -15.85 12.16 -16.17
C ILE A 84 -16.60 11.20 -15.24
N ASP A 85 -17.88 11.48 -15.04
CA ASP A 85 -18.82 10.65 -14.29
C ASP A 85 -20.10 10.49 -15.11
N ASP A 86 -20.03 9.65 -16.15
CA ASP A 86 -21.08 9.47 -17.14
C ASP A 86 -21.67 8.05 -17.03
N PRO A 87 -22.64 7.84 -16.11
CA PRO A 87 -23.23 6.54 -15.88
C PRO A 87 -24.06 6.03 -17.07
N ALA A 88 -24.60 6.93 -17.90
CA ALA A 88 -25.40 6.56 -19.08
C ALA A 88 -24.55 5.82 -20.14
N HIS A 89 -23.29 6.22 -20.28
CA HIS A 89 -22.33 5.57 -21.18
C HIS A 89 -21.30 4.71 -20.43
N GLN A 90 -21.53 4.45 -19.13
CA GLN A 90 -20.65 3.69 -18.25
C GLN A 90 -19.18 4.14 -18.30
N ARG A 91 -18.96 5.45 -18.47
CA ARG A 91 -17.63 6.03 -18.68
C ARG A 91 -17.20 6.85 -17.48
N TYR A 92 -16.05 6.52 -16.92
CA TYR A 92 -15.55 7.13 -15.70
C TYR A 92 -14.06 7.44 -15.83
N LEU A 93 -13.69 8.67 -15.48
CA LEU A 93 -12.30 9.09 -15.30
C LEU A 93 -12.14 9.56 -13.87
N ALA A 94 -11.22 8.94 -13.13
CA ALA A 94 -10.88 9.32 -11.76
C ALA A 94 -9.43 9.80 -11.68
N VAL A 95 -9.22 10.88 -10.95
CA VAL A 95 -7.89 11.36 -10.57
C VAL A 95 -7.81 11.35 -9.05
N THR A 96 -6.80 10.69 -8.50
CA THR A 96 -6.61 10.55 -7.06
C THR A 96 -5.23 11.04 -6.64
N ALA A 97 -5.18 11.91 -5.64
CA ALA A 97 -3.95 12.31 -4.98
C ALA A 97 -3.84 11.63 -3.61
N TYR A 98 -2.69 11.02 -3.33
CA TYR A 98 -2.36 10.38 -2.06
C TYR A 98 -1.25 11.15 -1.34
N ALA A 99 -1.39 11.26 -0.02
CA ALA A 99 -0.33 11.71 0.88
C ALA A 99 -0.19 10.71 2.04
N GLN A 100 1.02 10.21 2.24
CA GLN A 100 1.39 9.27 3.29
C GLN A 100 2.30 9.97 4.31
N PHE A 101 2.07 9.68 5.59
CA PHE A 101 2.72 10.35 6.72
C PHE A 101 3.57 9.35 7.52
N PRO A 102 4.73 9.76 8.07
CA PRO A 102 5.64 8.89 8.81
C PRO A 102 5.13 8.57 10.22
N GLY A 103 4.00 7.88 10.32
CA GLY A 103 3.36 7.49 11.59
C GLY A 103 3.41 6.00 11.90
N GLY A 104 4.03 5.19 11.03
CA GLY A 104 4.18 3.75 11.22
C GLY A 104 5.27 3.39 12.23
N THR A 105 5.31 2.12 12.62
CA THR A 105 6.37 1.58 13.48
C THR A 105 7.68 1.51 12.70
N TYR A 106 8.72 2.19 13.20
CA TYR A 106 10.03 2.26 12.57
C TYR A 106 11.15 2.24 13.61
N ASP A 107 12.23 1.53 13.28
CA ASP A 107 13.47 1.46 14.03
C ASP A 107 14.63 1.27 13.04
N ASN A 108 15.58 2.19 13.05
CA ASN A 108 16.71 2.20 12.12
C ASN A 108 17.72 1.07 12.37
N LYS A 109 17.59 0.32 13.47
CA LYS A 109 18.42 -0.86 13.76
C LYS A 109 17.82 -2.15 13.22
N ARG A 110 16.59 -2.14 12.68
CA ARG A 110 15.93 -3.31 12.08
C ARG A 110 16.17 -3.38 10.59
N SER A 111 16.34 -4.60 10.09
CA SER A 111 16.45 -4.90 8.64
C SER A 111 15.12 -4.81 7.90
N LEU A 112 14.00 -4.92 8.62
CA LEU A 112 12.64 -4.74 8.13
C LEU A 112 11.91 -3.76 9.03
N ASN A 113 11.06 -2.93 8.42
CA ASN A 113 10.14 -2.04 9.12
C ASN A 113 8.80 -2.02 8.38
N MET A 114 7.71 -1.99 9.14
CA MET A 114 6.37 -1.74 8.60
C MET A 114 6.19 -0.28 8.17
N GLY A 115 6.71 0.68 8.95
CA GLY A 115 6.79 2.10 8.60
C GLY A 115 8.07 2.43 7.84
N ASN A 116 8.05 3.45 6.99
CA ASN A 116 9.19 3.88 6.19
C ASN A 116 9.91 5.13 6.76
N ASN A 117 9.34 5.79 7.78
CA ASN A 117 9.86 7.02 8.36
C ASN A 117 10.13 8.12 7.31
N ARG A 118 9.20 8.28 6.37
CA ARG A 118 9.23 9.34 5.36
C ARG A 118 7.82 9.76 4.94
N TYR A 119 7.72 10.97 4.43
CA TYR A 119 6.56 11.36 3.63
C TYR A 119 6.65 10.72 2.25
N ALA A 120 5.49 10.37 1.69
CA ALA A 120 5.39 9.93 0.30
C ALA A 120 4.08 10.44 -0.30
N ASN A 121 4.09 10.68 -1.60
CA ASN A 121 2.93 11.12 -2.34
C ASN A 121 2.84 10.37 -3.67
N ALA A 122 1.63 10.21 -4.16
CA ALA A 122 1.36 9.61 -5.45
C ALA A 122 0.14 10.25 -6.09
N ILE A 123 0.16 10.40 -7.41
CA ILE A 123 -1.02 10.72 -8.21
C ILE A 123 -1.38 9.49 -9.02
N GLN A 124 -2.64 9.08 -8.97
CA GLN A 124 -3.18 7.96 -9.73
C GLN A 124 -4.29 8.45 -10.64
N VAL A 125 -4.27 8.01 -11.90
CA VAL A 125 -5.35 8.23 -12.86
C VAL A 125 -5.93 6.88 -13.25
N GLY A 126 -7.26 6.76 -13.26
CA GLY A 126 -7.97 5.57 -13.66
C GLY A 126 -9.07 5.91 -14.65
N TYR A 127 -9.13 5.18 -15.76
CA TYR A 127 -10.21 5.27 -16.74
C TYR A 127 -10.93 3.92 -16.84
N SER A 128 -12.25 3.96 -16.92
CA SER A 128 -13.09 2.78 -17.14
C SER A 128 -14.19 3.10 -18.14
N GLN A 129 -14.44 2.17 -19.05
CA GLN A 129 -15.56 2.17 -19.98
C GLN A 129 -15.95 0.71 -20.22
N ALA A 130 -17.26 0.44 -20.18
CA ALA A 130 -17.84 -0.88 -20.47
C ALA A 130 -18.53 -0.86 -21.84
#